data_AF-A0A9E5MWR5-F1
#
_entry.id   AF-A0A9E5MWR5-F1
#
_cell.length_a   1.000
_cell.length_b   1.000
_cell.length_c   1.000
_cell.angle_alpha   90.00
_cell.angle_beta   90.00
_cell.angle_gamma   90.00
#
_symmetry.space_group_name_H-M   'P 1'
#
loop_
_entity.id
_entity.type
_entity.pdbx_description
1 polymer ?
#
loop_
_entity_poly.entity_id
_entity_poly.type
_entity_poly.pdbx_seq_one_letter_code
_entity_poly.pdbx_strand_id
1 'polypeptide(L)'
;SSIDQLYGAADTLIMELDLDDLDPLQMSQALMQRGMARDGMLLSDRLSPDTLRKTTELAGEVGLGAGQLSGLEPWLVALMLTQLKMAQLGFDPNVGVEQHLLGRARSDQKEILGLESVDDQLAVFDSLTDAQQAEFLAQTVAEMGQLEDQ
;
A
#
# COMPACT_ATOMS: atom_id res chain seq x y z
N SER A 1 16.87 9.17 19.89
CA SER A 1 17.02 7.72 19.62
C SER A 1 18.38 7.47 18.96
N SER A 2 18.82 6.22 18.79
CA SER A 2 20.02 5.91 17.97
C SER A 2 19.84 6.39 16.52
N ILE A 3 18.62 6.35 16.00
CA ILE A 3 18.26 6.85 14.67
C ILE A 3 18.51 8.36 14.55
N ASP A 4 18.12 9.16 15.55
CA ASP A 4 18.37 10.61 15.53
C ASP A 4 19.86 10.97 15.51
N GLN A 5 20.69 10.19 16.22
CA GLN A 5 22.14 10.41 16.26
C GLN A 5 22.79 10.03 14.91
N LEU A 6 22.40 8.90 14.33
CA LEU A 6 22.89 8.47 13.02
C LEU A 6 22.45 9.43 11.91
N TYR A 7 21.19 9.87 11.95
CA TYR A 7 20.67 10.88 11.02
C TYR A 7 21.46 12.20 11.12
N GLY A 8 21.77 12.66 12.34
CA GLY A 8 22.53 13.90 12.55
C GLY A 8 23.92 13.85 11.92
N ALA A 9 24.56 12.68 11.90
CA ALA A 9 25.89 12.47 11.35
C ALA A 9 25.93 12.15 9.84
N ALA A 10 24.79 11.85 9.21
CA ALA A 10 24.72 11.49 7.79
C ALA A 10 24.58 12.72 6.90
N ASP A 11 25.20 12.74 5.73
CA ASP A 11 25.03 13.84 4.75
C ASP A 11 23.83 13.63 3.82
N THR A 12 23.43 12.37 3.62
CA THR A 12 22.36 11.94 2.71
C THR A 12 21.38 11.06 3.46
N LEU A 13 20.08 11.25 3.23
CA LEU A 13 19.01 10.36 3.66
C LEU A 13 18.60 9.48 2.48
N ILE A 14 18.69 8.16 2.65
CA ILE A 14 18.26 7.19 1.63
C ILE A 14 16.93 6.57 2.09
N MET A 15 15.92 6.68 1.26
CA MET A 15 14.56 6.15 1.48
C MET A 15 14.24 5.07 0.44
N GLU A 16 13.14 4.34 0.63
CA GLU A 16 12.70 3.34 -0.37
C GLU A 16 12.39 4.02 -1.70
N LEU A 17 11.57 5.07 -1.66
CA LEU A 17 11.25 5.90 -2.80
C LEU A 17 11.79 7.31 -2.58
N ASP A 18 12.18 7.97 -3.67
CA ASP A 18 12.40 9.41 -3.64
C ASP A 18 11.04 10.11 -3.60
N LEU A 19 10.60 10.50 -2.40
CA LEU A 19 9.32 11.17 -2.21
C LEU A 19 9.34 12.65 -2.66
N ASP A 20 10.51 13.23 -2.97
CA ASP A 20 10.60 14.59 -3.53
C ASP A 20 10.38 14.60 -5.05
N ASP A 21 10.72 13.50 -5.75
CA ASP A 21 10.52 13.33 -7.20
C ASP A 21 9.21 12.59 -7.55
N LEU A 22 8.40 12.27 -6.55
CA LEU A 22 7.23 11.41 -6.72
C LEU A 22 5.99 12.19 -7.21
N ASP A 23 5.66 12.04 -8.50
CA ASP A 23 4.44 12.60 -9.08
C ASP A 23 3.21 11.73 -8.72
N PRO A 24 2.20 12.28 -8.01
CA PRO A 24 0.95 11.57 -7.71
C PRO A 24 0.25 11.01 -8.95
N LEU A 25 0.36 11.69 -10.09
CA LEU A 25 -0.20 11.22 -11.35
C LEU A 25 0.52 9.95 -11.83
N GLN A 26 1.85 9.94 -11.79
CA GLN A 26 2.66 8.77 -12.17
C GLN A 26 2.34 7.56 -11.29
N MET A 27 2.23 7.76 -9.98
CA MET A 27 1.83 6.70 -9.03
C MET A 27 0.44 6.15 -9.37
N SER A 28 -0.55 7.03 -9.58
CA SER A 28 -1.91 6.60 -9.92
C SER A 28 -1.97 5.81 -11.24
N GLN A 29 -1.16 6.20 -12.22
CA GLN A 29 -1.05 5.51 -13.51
C GLN A 29 -0.39 4.13 -13.34
N ALA A 30 0.69 4.04 -12.57
CA ALA A 30 1.38 2.78 -12.31
C ALA A 30 0.47 1.77 -11.60
N LEU A 31 -0.28 2.23 -10.58
CA LEU A 31 -1.29 1.43 -9.89
C LEU A 31 -2.38 0.93 -10.83
N MET A 32 -2.95 1.79 -11.67
CA MET A 32 -3.98 1.38 -12.64
C MET A 32 -3.44 0.42 -13.70
N GLN A 33 -2.21 0.62 -14.17
CA GLN A 33 -1.63 -0.23 -15.21
C GLN A 33 -1.36 -1.64 -14.71
N ARG A 34 -0.92 -1.80 -13.45
CA ARG A 34 -0.55 -3.10 -12.86
C ARG A 34 -1.69 -3.77 -12.10
N GLY A 35 -2.52 -3.00 -11.41
CA GLY A 35 -3.53 -3.53 -10.51
C GLY A 35 -4.87 -3.86 -11.16
N MET A 36 -5.06 -3.55 -12.45
CA MET A 36 -6.24 -4.01 -13.21
C MET A 36 -6.02 -5.42 -13.74
N ALA A 37 -6.99 -6.31 -13.54
CA ALA A 37 -6.94 -7.67 -14.06
C ALA A 37 -6.88 -7.67 -15.59
N ARG A 38 -5.88 -8.34 -16.16
CA ARG A 38 -5.61 -8.33 -17.61
C ARG A 38 -6.19 -9.52 -18.37
N ASP A 39 -6.55 -10.58 -17.66
CA ASP A 39 -7.11 -11.80 -18.23
C ASP A 39 -8.64 -11.82 -18.24
N GLY A 40 -9.27 -10.76 -17.73
CA GLY A 40 -10.72 -10.61 -17.66
C GLY A 40 -11.40 -11.43 -16.55
N MET A 41 -10.63 -12.13 -15.72
CA MET A 41 -11.16 -12.76 -14.50
C MET A 41 -11.55 -11.70 -13.49
N LEU A 42 -12.64 -11.95 -12.77
CA LEU A 42 -13.07 -11.09 -11.68
C LEU A 42 -12.40 -11.49 -10.39
N LEU A 43 -12.40 -10.58 -9.42
CA LEU A 43 -11.93 -10.84 -8.06
C LEU A 43 -12.63 -12.07 -7.45
N SER A 44 -13.92 -12.27 -7.73
CA SER A 44 -14.68 -13.43 -7.26
C SER A 44 -14.19 -14.77 -7.81
N ASP A 45 -13.56 -14.77 -8.98
CA ASP A 45 -13.05 -15.99 -9.62
C ASP A 45 -11.71 -16.43 -9.03
N ARG A 46 -11.00 -15.51 -8.36
CA ARG A 46 -9.67 -15.70 -7.78
C ARG A 46 -9.68 -16.07 -6.30
N LEU A 47 -10.82 -15.86 -5.62
CA LEU A 47 -10.91 -15.95 -4.17
C LEU A 47 -11.75 -17.12 -3.69
N SER A 48 -11.43 -17.62 -2.50
CA SER A 48 -12.34 -18.53 -1.80
C SER A 48 -13.64 -17.80 -1.42
N PRO A 49 -14.77 -18.52 -1.27
CA PRO A 49 -16.03 -17.90 -0.83
C PRO A 49 -15.92 -17.17 0.51
N ASP A 50 -15.06 -17.65 1.42
CA ASP A 50 -14.81 -17.03 2.72
C ASP A 50 -14.06 -15.70 2.58
N THR A 51 -12.96 -15.72 1.82
CA THR A 51 -12.15 -14.53 1.54
C THR A 51 -12.95 -13.46 0.81
N LEU A 52 -13.73 -13.84 -0.20
CA LEU A 52 -14.57 -12.89 -0.96
C LEU A 52 -15.61 -12.22 -0.07
N ARG A 53 -16.25 -12.98 0.83
CA ARG A 53 -17.21 -12.44 1.78
C ARG A 53 -16.57 -11.41 2.70
N LYS A 54 -15.47 -11.76 3.38
CA LYS A 54 -14.73 -10.86 4.27
C LYS A 54 -14.22 -9.62 3.55
N THR A 55 -13.73 -9.79 2.32
CA THR A 55 -13.29 -8.67 1.46
C THR A 55 -14.43 -7.71 1.18
N THR A 56 -15.63 -8.24 0.88
CA THR A 56 -16.80 -7.41 0.57
C THR A 56 -17.36 -6.71 1.81
N GLU A 57 -17.33 -7.38 2.97
CA GLU A 57 -17.71 -6.79 4.27
C GLU A 57 -16.79 -5.62 4.62
N LEU A 58 -15.47 -5.85 4.62
CA LEU A 58 -14.48 -4.81 4.90
C LEU A 58 -14.53 -3.66 3.88
N ALA A 59 -14.71 -3.97 2.59
CA ALA A 59 -14.91 -2.96 1.56
C ALA A 59 -16.10 -2.03 1.87
N GLY A 60 -17.23 -2.61 2.33
CA GLY A 60 -18.41 -1.85 2.71
C GLY A 60 -18.17 -0.93 3.91
N GLU A 61 -17.42 -1.39 4.92
CA GLU A 61 -17.06 -0.58 6.10
C GLU A 61 -16.22 0.64 5.75
N VAL A 62 -15.35 0.51 4.75
CA VAL A 62 -14.49 1.60 4.27
C VAL A 62 -15.11 2.39 3.11
N GLY A 63 -16.40 2.17 2.81
CA GLY A 63 -17.16 2.95 1.83
C GLY A 63 -16.94 2.57 0.37
N LEU A 64 -16.36 1.41 0.09
CA LEU A 64 -16.18 0.88 -1.26
C LEU A 64 -17.31 -0.10 -1.63
N GLY A 65 -17.79 -0.01 -2.86
CA GLY A 65 -18.71 -0.99 -3.44
C GLY A 65 -17.97 -2.17 -4.07
N ALA A 66 -18.53 -3.38 -3.95
CA ALA A 66 -17.97 -4.61 -4.54
C ALA A 66 -17.67 -4.48 -6.05
N GLY A 67 -18.50 -3.72 -6.79
CA GLY A 67 -18.29 -3.46 -8.21
C GLY A 67 -17.00 -2.69 -8.53
N GLN A 68 -16.51 -1.86 -7.59
CA GLN A 68 -15.25 -1.12 -7.75
C GLN A 68 -14.02 -2.03 -7.64
N LEU A 69 -14.15 -3.15 -6.92
CA LEU A 69 -13.07 -4.10 -6.69
C LEU A 69 -13.05 -5.24 -7.71
N SER A 70 -14.16 -5.49 -8.38
CA SER A 70 -14.39 -6.69 -9.19
C SER A 70 -13.34 -6.90 -10.30
N GLY A 71 -12.84 -5.82 -10.91
CA GLY A 71 -11.84 -5.87 -11.98
C GLY A 71 -10.39 -5.66 -11.53
N LEU A 72 -10.13 -5.67 -10.22
CA LEU A 72 -8.80 -5.45 -9.66
C LEU A 72 -8.12 -6.77 -9.30
N GLU A 73 -6.79 -6.78 -9.40
CA GLU A 73 -5.97 -7.87 -8.88
C GLU A 73 -6.04 -7.93 -7.35
N PRO A 74 -6.03 -9.13 -6.73
CA PRO A 74 -6.19 -9.26 -5.28
C PRO A 74 -5.17 -8.46 -4.45
N TRP A 75 -3.92 -8.31 -4.92
CA TRP A 75 -2.90 -7.54 -4.19
C TRP A 75 -3.27 -6.05 -4.09
N LEU A 76 -3.85 -5.46 -5.15
CA LEU A 76 -4.23 -4.06 -5.13
C LEU A 76 -5.41 -3.84 -4.18
N VAL A 77 -6.37 -4.77 -4.18
CA VAL A 77 -7.49 -4.75 -3.25
C VAL A 77 -6.99 -4.78 -1.80
N ALA A 78 -5.99 -5.63 -1.49
CA ALA A 78 -5.40 -5.71 -0.16
C ALA A 78 -4.78 -4.37 0.29
N LEU A 79 -4.01 -3.71 -0.57
CA LEU A 79 -3.42 -2.40 -0.27
C LEU A 79 -4.48 -1.31 -0.08
N MET A 80 -5.50 -1.28 -0.94
CA MET A 80 -6.59 -0.31 -0.84
C MET A 80 -7.37 -0.45 0.47
N LEU A 81 -7.74 -1.69 0.84
CA LEU A 81 -8.47 -1.96 2.07
C LEU A 81 -7.63 -1.60 3.31
N THR A 82 -6.34 -1.96 3.31
CA THR A 82 -5.41 -1.59 4.38
C THR A 82 -5.34 -0.08 4.54
N GLN A 83 -5.11 0.66 3.46
CA GLN A 83 -4.93 2.10 3.51
C GLN A 83 -6.20 2.80 4.01
N LEU A 84 -7.37 2.41 3.52
CA LEU A 84 -8.63 3.03 3.91
C LEU A 84 -9.04 2.66 5.34
N LYS A 85 -8.81 1.42 5.77
CA LYS A 85 -9.08 0.99 7.14
C LYS A 85 -8.20 1.73 8.14
N MET A 86 -6.90 1.83 7.86
CA MET A 86 -5.97 2.59 8.69
C MET A 86 -6.37 4.08 8.78
N ALA A 87 -6.77 4.69 7.66
CA ALA A 87 -7.27 6.06 7.67
C ALA A 87 -8.55 6.20 8.52
N GLN A 88 -9.48 5.25 8.44
CA GLN A 88 -10.69 5.21 9.27
C GLN A 88 -10.38 5.09 10.77
N LEU A 89 -9.32 4.35 11.12
CA LEU A 89 -8.81 4.23 12.49
C LEU A 89 -8.04 5.48 12.97
N GLY A 90 -7.93 6.51 12.14
CA GLY A 90 -7.28 7.78 12.48
C GLY A 90 -5.77 7.79 12.31
N PHE A 91 -5.19 6.77 11.67
CA PHE A 91 -3.78 6.82 11.26
C PHE A 91 -3.62 7.79 10.09
N ASP A 92 -2.83 8.83 10.31
CA ASP A 92 -2.44 9.77 9.26
C ASP A 92 -1.09 9.32 8.67
N PRO A 93 -1.05 8.86 7.40
CA PRO A 93 0.21 8.47 6.76
C PRO A 93 1.20 9.64 6.66
N ASN A 94 0.75 10.89 6.78
CA ASN A 94 1.59 12.08 6.76
C ASN A 94 2.35 12.32 8.08
N VAL A 95 2.03 11.59 9.15
CA VAL A 95 2.63 11.77 10.49
C VAL A 95 3.52 10.57 10.88
N GLY A 96 3.89 9.75 9.90
CA GLY A 96 4.80 8.60 10.09
C GLY A 96 6.25 9.01 10.37
N VAL A 97 7.04 8.04 10.88
CA VAL A 97 8.49 8.22 11.13
C VAL A 97 9.24 8.64 9.86
N GLU A 98 8.86 8.08 8.72
CA GLU A 98 9.40 8.41 7.40
C GLU A 98 9.17 9.87 7.03
N GLN A 99 7.94 10.37 7.18
CA GLN A 99 7.61 11.77 6.92
C GLN A 99 8.32 12.72 7.89
N HIS A 100 8.53 12.31 9.14
CA HIS A 100 9.33 13.06 10.10
C HIS A 100 10.81 13.15 9.69
N LEU A 101 11.41 12.06 9.23
CA LEU A 101 12.79 12.05 8.74
C LEU A 101 12.95 12.87 7.45
N LEU A 102 12.01 12.77 6.51
CA LEU A 102 11.96 13.57 5.29
C LEU A 102 11.82 15.06 5.58
N GLY A 103 10.88 15.43 6.46
CA GLY A 103 10.70 16.82 6.89
C GLY A 103 11.97 17.39 7.52
N ARG A 104 12.66 16.59 8.34
CA ARG A 104 13.95 16.98 8.92
C ARG A 104 15.04 17.11 7.85
N ALA A 105 15.14 16.17 6.91
CA ALA A 105 16.13 16.20 5.82
C ALA A 105 15.98 17.43 4.94
N ARG A 106 14.73 17.78 4.58
CA ARG A 106 14.41 19.01 3.85
C ARG A 106 14.81 20.25 4.65
N SER A 107 14.52 20.29 5.95
CA SER A 107 14.90 21.41 6.82
C SER A 107 16.41 21.57 6.98
N ASP A 108 17.13 20.44 7.03
CA ASP A 108 18.59 20.41 7.16
C ASP A 108 19.30 20.52 5.80
N GLN A 109 18.54 20.64 4.70
CA GLN A 109 19.03 20.68 3.32
C GLN A 109 19.91 19.47 2.95
N LYS A 110 19.61 18.30 3.52
CA LYS A 110 20.27 17.04 3.17
C LYS A 110 19.75 16.53 1.84
N GLU A 111 20.62 15.86 1.09
CA GLU A 111 20.22 15.14 -0.10
C GLU A 111 19.29 13.97 0.30
N ILE A 112 18.20 13.80 -0.44
CA ILE A 112 17.25 12.70 -0.28
C ILE A 112 17.33 11.89 -1.56
N LEU A 113 17.53 10.57 -1.44
CA LEU A 113 17.59 9.66 -2.59
C LEU A 113 16.67 8.46 -2.35
N GLY A 114 16.02 7.99 -3.42
CA GLY A 114 15.29 6.73 -3.45
C GLY A 114 16.17 5.56 -3.84
N LEU A 115 15.96 4.39 -3.21
CA LEU A 115 16.58 3.13 -3.62
C LEU A 115 15.88 2.49 -4.82
N GLU A 116 14.58 2.71 -4.93
CA GLU A 116 13.70 2.04 -5.88
C GLU A 116 12.84 3.05 -6.64
N SER A 117 12.41 2.67 -7.84
CA SER A 117 11.33 3.39 -8.52
C SER A 117 9.97 2.91 -8.03
N VAL A 118 8.94 3.74 -8.22
CA VAL A 118 7.54 3.32 -7.98
C VAL A 118 7.20 2.03 -8.74
N ASP A 119 7.70 1.90 -9.97
CA ASP A 119 7.48 0.72 -10.78
C ASP A 119 8.13 -0.54 -10.20
N ASP A 120 9.34 -0.42 -9.64
CA ASP A 120 10.03 -1.53 -8.98
C ASP A 120 9.27 -1.99 -7.74
N GLN A 121 8.81 -1.03 -6.93
CA GLN A 121 8.06 -1.31 -5.70
C GLN A 121 6.73 -2.02 -6.00
N LEU A 122 5.99 -1.56 -7.01
CA LEU A 122 4.73 -2.19 -7.41
C LEU A 122 4.95 -3.54 -8.12
N ALA A 123 6.05 -3.71 -8.84
CA ALA A 123 6.37 -4.96 -9.52
C ALA A 123 6.51 -6.14 -8.56
N VAL A 124 6.90 -5.90 -7.30
CA VAL A 124 6.95 -6.96 -6.28
C VAL A 124 5.59 -7.63 -6.12
N PHE A 125 4.51 -6.84 -5.99
CA PHE A 125 3.15 -7.36 -5.84
C PHE A 125 2.61 -7.98 -7.12
N ASP A 126 2.84 -7.31 -8.26
CA ASP A 126 2.40 -7.76 -9.59
C ASP A 126 3.11 -9.07 -10.03
N SER A 127 4.28 -9.35 -9.47
CA SER A 127 5.04 -10.59 -9.73
C SER A 127 4.53 -11.81 -8.95
N LEU A 128 3.64 -11.62 -7.97
CA LEU A 128 3.05 -12.71 -7.19
C LEU A 128 2.14 -13.57 -8.07
N THR A 129 2.19 -14.89 -7.87
CA THR A 129 1.21 -15.80 -8.49
C THR A 129 -0.20 -15.52 -8.00
N ASP A 130 -1.24 -15.85 -8.78
CA ASP A 130 -2.64 -15.69 -8.38
C ASP A 130 -2.93 -16.24 -6.97
N ALA A 131 -2.37 -17.42 -6.65
CA ALA A 131 -2.52 -18.04 -5.34
C ALA A 131 -1.87 -17.21 -4.21
N GLN A 132 -0.70 -16.62 -4.45
CA GLN A 132 -0.03 -15.76 -3.48
C GLN A 132 -0.76 -14.43 -3.30
N GLN A 133 -1.30 -13.86 -4.37
CA GLN A 133 -2.10 -12.64 -4.28
C GLN A 133 -3.40 -12.89 -3.50
N ALA A 134 -4.08 -14.01 -3.78
CA ALA A 134 -5.29 -14.42 -3.07
C ALA A 134 -5.01 -14.67 -1.58
N GLU A 135 -3.88 -15.32 -1.26
CA GLU A 135 -3.44 -15.54 0.12
C GLU A 135 -3.10 -14.21 0.82
N PHE A 136 -2.40 -13.29 0.14
CA PHE A 136 -2.07 -11.97 0.68
C PHE A 136 -3.36 -11.21 1.05
N LEU A 137 -4.34 -11.15 0.15
CA LEU A 137 -5.63 -10.53 0.45
C LEU A 137 -6.35 -11.25 1.61
N ALA A 138 -6.31 -12.58 1.65
CA ALA A 138 -6.93 -13.35 2.73
C ALA A 138 -6.32 -13.03 4.10
N GLN A 139 -5.00 -12.87 4.17
CA GLN A 139 -4.30 -12.44 5.39
C GLN A 139 -4.69 -11.02 5.77
N THR A 140 -4.67 -10.08 4.82
CA THR A 140 -5.07 -8.69 5.06
C THR A 140 -6.46 -8.58 5.67
N VAL A 141 -7.48 -9.23 5.09
CA VAL A 141 -8.85 -9.14 5.62
C VAL A 141 -9.01 -9.85 6.96
N ALA A 142 -8.19 -10.88 7.25
CA ALA A 142 -8.19 -11.56 8.53
C ALA A 142 -7.55 -10.71 9.64
N GLU A 143 -6.44 -10.02 9.34
CA GLU A 143 -5.76 -9.12 10.27
C GLU A 143 -6.59 -7.88 10.58
N MET A 144 -7.20 -7.27 9.56
CA MET A 144 -8.03 -6.08 9.75
C MET A 144 -9.27 -6.37 10.60
N GLY A 145 -9.86 -7.56 10.47
CA GLY A 145 -10.96 -7.98 11.35
C GLY A 145 -10.53 -8.14 12.82
N GLN A 146 -9.27 -8.55 13.08
CA GLN A 146 -8.75 -8.67 14.45
C GLN A 146 -8.43 -7.32 15.10
N LEU A 147 -8.16 -6.27 14.30
CA LEU A 147 -7.90 -4.93 14.81
C LEU A 147 -9.16 -4.26 15.38
N GLU A 148 -10.35 -4.69 14.96
CA GLU A 148 -11.62 -4.20 15.51
C GLU A 148 -11.98 -4.82 16.86
N ASP A 149 -11.46 -6.01 17.16
CA ASP A 149 -11.72 -6.75 18.40
C ASP A 149 -10.85 -6.28 19.59
N GLN A 150 -10.03 -5.23 19.40
CA GLN A 150 -9.12 -4.65 20.42
C GLN A 150 -9.58 -3.27 20.89
#